data_AF-A0A2P4PHT8-F1
#
_entry.id   AF-A0A2P4PHT8-F1
#
_cell.length_a   1.000
_cell.length_b   1.000
_cell.length_c   1.000
_cell.angle_alpha   90.00
_cell.angle_beta   90.00
_cell.angle_gamma   90.00
#
_symmetry.space_group_name_H-M   'P 1'
#
loop_
_entity.id
_entity.type
_entity.pdbx_description
1 polymer ?
#
loop_
_entity_poly.entity_id
_entity_poly.type
_entity_poly.pdbx_seq_one_letter_code
_entity_poly.pdbx_strand_id
1 'polypeptide(L)'
;IELKPQSIITDFELAAINVSRSKFPDTNNKGCFFHLCQNGWRQIQRCGLAIQYGNDEHFSIMVRHLFAIAFLPSQEIPAAFNILKPQMPQEANDLVQWFEDNYV
;
A
#
# COMPACT_ATOMS: atom_id res chain seq x y z
N ILE A 1 34.61 2.35 -4.00
CA ILE A 1 33.53 1.86 -4.90
C ILE A 1 32.44 2.91 -4.88
N GLU A 2 32.05 3.46 -6.03
CA GLU A 2 30.93 4.39 -6.16
C GLU A 2 29.68 3.56 -6.54
N LEU A 3 28.61 3.65 -5.75
CA LEU A 3 27.38 2.92 -6.00
C LEU A 3 26.45 3.76 -6.89
N LYS A 4 25.94 3.17 -7.97
CA LYS A 4 24.96 3.79 -8.90
C LYS A 4 23.76 2.87 -9.11
N PRO A 5 22.93 2.66 -8.08
CA PRO A 5 21.79 1.76 -8.19
C PRO A 5 20.74 2.35 -9.14
N GLN A 6 20.16 1.51 -10.00
CA GLN A 6 19.04 1.92 -10.85
C GLN A 6 17.73 2.03 -10.05
N SER A 7 17.60 1.25 -8.98
CA SER A 7 16.43 1.28 -8.12
C SER A 7 16.80 0.99 -6.66
N ILE A 8 16.07 1.62 -5.75
CA ILE A 8 16.09 1.35 -4.31
C ILE A 8 14.66 1.07 -3.88
N ILE A 9 14.46 -0.01 -3.15
CA ILE A 9 13.16 -0.41 -2.62
C ILE A 9 13.15 -0.11 -1.11
N THR A 10 12.16 0.65 -0.64
CA THR A 10 12.02 1.03 0.78
C THR A 10 10.65 0.62 1.34
N ASP A 11 10.53 0.57 2.66
CA ASP A 11 9.34 0.18 3.44
C ASP A 11 8.35 1.35 3.68
N PHE A 12 8.23 2.26 2.70
CA PHE A 12 7.36 3.45 2.71
C PHE A 12 7.65 4.50 3.79
N GLU A 13 8.68 4.31 4.63
CA GLU A 13 9.09 5.33 5.59
C GLU A 13 9.70 6.56 4.89
N LEU A 14 9.17 7.74 5.19
CA LEU A 14 9.66 9.01 4.62
C LEU A 14 11.15 9.23 4.88
N ALA A 15 11.66 8.82 6.03
CA ALA A 15 13.09 8.92 6.35
C ALA A 15 13.95 8.12 5.35
N ALA A 16 13.58 6.87 5.06
CA ALA A 16 14.28 6.02 4.11
C ALA A 16 14.18 6.57 2.68
N ILE A 17 13.00 7.04 2.27
CA ILE A 17 12.79 7.66 0.96
C ILE A 17 13.64 8.91 0.79
N ASN A 18 13.65 9.80 1.80
CA ASN A 18 14.38 11.06 1.76
C ASN A 18 15.90 10.83 1.70
N VAL A 19 16.42 9.91 2.51
CA VAL A 19 17.85 9.55 2.49
C VAL A 19 18.22 8.93 1.14
N SER A 20 17.38 8.03 0.60
CA SER A 20 17.58 7.44 -0.73
C SER A 20 17.68 8.52 -1.81
N ARG A 21 16.74 9.48 -1.84
CA ARG A 21 16.74 10.60 -2.81
C ARG A 21 17.94 11.51 -2.65
N SER A 22 18.36 11.79 -1.41
CA SER A 22 19.50 12.66 -1.12
C SER A 22 20.84 12.03 -1.51
N LYS A 23 21.00 10.72 -1.28
CA LYS A 23 22.26 10.00 -1.56
C LYS A 23 22.35 9.49 -2.99
N PHE A 24 21.22 9.20 -3.62
CA PHE A 24 21.14 8.63 -4.96
C PHE A 24 20.04 9.36 -5.77
N PRO A 25 20.28 10.60 -6.22
CA PRO A 25 19.26 11.44 -6.84
C PRO A 25 18.75 10.88 -8.18
N ASP A 26 19.59 10.14 -8.89
CA ASP A 26 19.25 9.53 -10.19
C ASP A 26 18.59 8.14 -10.05
N THR A 27 18.37 7.67 -8.83
CA THR A 27 17.80 6.34 -8.57
C THR A 27 16.29 6.39 -8.47
N ASN A 28 15.63 5.41 -9.08
CA ASN A 28 14.19 5.22 -8.89
C ASN A 28 13.89 4.63 -7.50
N ASN A 29 13.23 5.39 -6.63
CA ASN A 29 12.77 4.88 -5.34
C ASN A 29 11.39 4.23 -5.51
N LYS A 30 11.27 2.97 -5.07
CA LYS A 30 10.02 2.19 -5.13
C LYS A 30 9.60 1.78 -3.72
N GLY A 31 8.29 1.69 -3.51
CA GLY A 31 7.72 1.07 -2.32
C GLY A 31 7.79 -0.46 -2.37
N CYS A 32 8.01 -1.10 -1.23
CA CYS A 32 8.06 -2.56 -1.13
C CYS A 32 6.67 -3.17 -0.99
N PHE A 33 6.15 -3.82 -2.05
CA PHE A 33 4.83 -4.45 -2.02
C PHE A 33 4.68 -5.50 -0.89
N PHE A 34 5.76 -6.25 -0.58
CA PHE A 34 5.74 -7.19 0.55
C PHE A 34 5.45 -6.50 1.88
N HIS A 35 6.11 -5.37 2.15
CA HIS A 35 5.88 -4.60 3.38
C HIS A 35 4.48 -3.95 3.40
N LEU A 36 3.99 -3.48 2.24
CA LEU A 36 2.61 -3.00 2.11
C LEU A 36 1.61 -4.09 2.52
N CYS A 37 1.71 -5.29 1.92
CA CYS A 37 0.83 -6.41 2.25
C CYS A 37 0.98 -6.85 3.71
N GLN A 38 2.19 -6.83 4.27
CA GLN A 38 2.43 -7.19 5.65
C GLN A 38 1.76 -6.18 6.62
N ASN A 39 1.88 -4.89 6.36
CA ASN A 39 1.21 -3.84 7.14
C ASN A 39 -0.31 -3.93 6.98
N GLY A 40 -0.79 -4.15 5.75
CA GLY A 40 -2.18 -4.39 5.44
C GLY A 40 -2.76 -5.57 6.22
N TRP A 41 -2.05 -6.69 6.27
CA TRP A 41 -2.47 -7.86 7.05
C TRP A 41 -2.57 -7.56 8.54
N ARG A 42 -1.59 -6.85 9.12
CA ARG A 42 -1.67 -6.41 10.52
C ARG A 42 -2.89 -5.51 10.75
N GLN A 43 -3.21 -4.63 9.80
CA GLN A 43 -4.38 -3.77 9.92
C GLN A 43 -5.68 -4.54 9.82
N ILE A 44 -5.81 -5.49 8.87
CA ILE A 44 -6.95 -6.41 8.77
C ILE A 44 -7.20 -7.13 10.11
N GLN A 45 -6.12 -7.60 10.76
CA GLN A 45 -6.21 -8.23 12.09
C GLN A 45 -6.69 -7.25 13.17
N ARG A 46 -6.15 -6.01 13.19
CA ARG A 46 -6.54 -4.97 14.16
C ARG A 46 -8.00 -4.55 14.03
N CYS A 47 -8.54 -4.50 12.81
CA CYS A 47 -9.95 -4.22 12.55
C CYS A 47 -10.87 -5.41 12.88
N GLY A 48 -10.34 -6.55 13.35
CA GLY A 48 -11.13 -7.76 13.63
C GLY A 48 -11.61 -8.50 12.37
N LEU A 49 -11.07 -8.16 11.19
CA LEU A 49 -11.52 -8.66 9.89
C LEU A 49 -10.84 -9.97 9.47
N ALA A 50 -9.92 -10.51 10.27
CA ALA A 50 -9.11 -11.67 9.89
C ALA A 50 -9.94 -12.94 9.59
N ILE A 51 -10.99 -13.21 10.39
CA ILE A 51 -11.88 -14.37 10.17
C ILE A 51 -12.67 -14.20 8.87
N GLN A 52 -13.26 -13.02 8.64
CA GLN A 52 -14.02 -12.73 7.44
C GLN A 52 -13.11 -12.79 6.20
N TYR A 53 -11.92 -12.18 6.25
CA TYR A 53 -10.94 -12.25 5.17
C TYR A 53 -10.52 -13.68 4.80
N GLY A 54 -10.47 -14.59 5.76
CA GLY A 54 -10.11 -15.99 5.53
C GLY A 54 -11.26 -16.87 5.04
N ASN A 55 -12.50 -16.52 5.36
CA ASN A 55 -13.68 -17.36 5.11
C ASN A 55 -14.60 -16.83 4.00
N ASP A 56 -14.48 -15.55 3.63
CA ASP A 56 -15.25 -14.91 2.57
C ASP A 56 -14.32 -14.49 1.44
N GLU A 57 -14.35 -15.26 0.35
CA GLU A 57 -13.53 -15.01 -0.85
C GLU A 57 -13.84 -13.66 -1.50
N HIS A 58 -15.11 -13.27 -1.55
CA HIS A 58 -15.54 -12.02 -2.18
C HIS A 58 -14.98 -10.83 -1.39
N PHE A 59 -15.15 -10.84 -0.06
CA PHE A 59 -14.55 -9.83 0.82
C PHE A 59 -13.01 -9.79 0.68
N SER A 60 -12.38 -10.97 0.66
CA SER A 60 -10.93 -11.10 0.48
C SER A 60 -10.44 -10.49 -0.83
N ILE A 61 -11.16 -10.71 -1.94
CA ILE A 61 -10.86 -10.10 -3.24
C ILE A 61 -10.98 -8.57 -3.18
N MET A 62 -12.06 -8.05 -2.59
CA MET A 62 -12.27 -6.60 -2.46
C MET A 62 -11.14 -5.93 -1.65
N VAL A 63 -10.75 -6.53 -0.53
CA VAL A 63 -9.61 -6.05 0.26
C VAL A 63 -8.30 -6.16 -0.52
N ARG A 64 -8.12 -7.18 -1.36
CA ARG A 64 -6.93 -7.27 -2.23
C ARG A 64 -6.89 -6.21 -3.32
N HIS A 65 -8.03 -5.72 -3.82
CA HIS A 65 -8.05 -4.59 -4.77
C HIS A 65 -7.42 -3.34 -4.17
N LEU A 66 -7.60 -3.12 -2.85
CA LEU A 66 -6.98 -2.00 -2.14
C LEU A 66 -5.46 -2.01 -2.26
N PHE A 67 -4.83 -3.18 -2.12
CA PHE A 67 -3.38 -3.32 -2.30
C PHE A 67 -2.97 -3.32 -3.77
N ALA A 68 -3.83 -3.78 -4.68
CA ALA A 68 -3.54 -3.85 -6.11
C ALA A 68 -3.34 -2.47 -6.75
N ILE A 69 -3.87 -1.39 -6.16
CA ILE A 69 -3.66 -0.04 -6.68
C ILE A 69 -2.18 0.39 -6.63
N ALA A 70 -1.35 -0.27 -5.81
CA ALA A 70 0.10 -0.05 -5.76
C ALA A 70 0.82 -0.40 -7.09
N PHE A 71 0.16 -1.10 -8.01
CA PHE A 71 0.69 -1.37 -9.36
C PHE A 71 0.39 -0.28 -10.38
N LEU A 72 -0.38 0.74 -10.02
CA LEU A 72 -0.62 1.91 -10.86
C LEU A 72 0.54 2.90 -10.77
N PRO A 73 0.71 3.78 -11.77
CA PRO A 73 1.54 4.96 -11.62
C PRO A 73 1.09 5.78 -10.40
N SER A 74 2.05 6.31 -9.62
CA SER A 74 1.74 6.97 -8.34
C SER A 74 0.73 8.12 -8.45
N GLN A 75 0.75 8.84 -9.58
CA GLN A 75 -0.19 9.93 -9.87
C GLN A 75 -1.64 9.46 -10.12
N GLU A 76 -1.84 8.19 -10.45
CA GLU A 76 -3.17 7.60 -10.71
C GLU A 76 -3.77 6.97 -9.45
N ILE A 77 -2.97 6.73 -8.41
CA ILE A 77 -3.42 6.08 -7.16
C ILE A 77 -4.60 6.82 -6.51
N PRO A 78 -4.59 8.16 -6.33
CA PRO A 78 -5.73 8.85 -5.72
C PRO A 78 -7.03 8.72 -6.51
N ALA A 79 -6.96 8.76 -7.84
CA ALA A 79 -8.14 8.61 -8.70
C ALA A 79 -8.69 7.18 -8.63
N ALA A 80 -7.82 6.17 -8.72
CA ALA A 80 -8.22 4.77 -8.62
C ALA A 80 -8.80 4.44 -7.23
N PHE A 81 -8.21 4.97 -6.16
CA PHE A 81 -8.71 4.83 -4.81
C PHE A 81 -10.11 5.44 -4.66
N ASN A 82 -10.35 6.64 -5.19
CA ASN A 82 -11.67 7.28 -5.16
C ASN A 82 -12.75 6.50 -5.93
N ILE A 83 -12.38 5.74 -6.97
CA ILE A 83 -13.30 4.83 -7.67
C ILE A 83 -13.59 3.58 -6.82
N LEU A 84 -12.58 3.06 -6.13
CA LEU A 84 -12.68 1.84 -5.33
C LEU A 84 -13.42 2.06 -4.02
N LYS A 85 -13.15 3.15 -3.30
CA LYS A 85 -13.66 3.44 -1.95
C LYS A 85 -15.18 3.26 -1.79
N PRO A 86 -16.05 3.77 -2.68
CA PRO A 86 -17.50 3.61 -2.55
C PRO A 86 -17.99 2.17 -2.76
N GLN A 87 -17.17 1.31 -3.37
CA GLN A 87 -17.51 -0.08 -3.64
C GLN A 87 -17.14 -0.99 -2.46
N MET A 88 -16.35 -0.50 -1.50
CA MET A 88 -15.85 -1.31 -0.39
C MET A 88 -16.96 -1.66 0.61
N PRO A 89 -16.90 -2.84 1.25
CA PRO A 89 -17.86 -3.23 2.28
C PRO A 89 -17.79 -2.27 3.47
N GLN A 90 -18.93 -1.94 4.07
CA GLN A 90 -19.00 -0.97 5.17
C GLN A 90 -18.17 -1.41 6.39
N GLU A 91 -18.11 -2.71 6.66
CA GLU A 91 -17.29 -3.30 7.71
C GLU A 91 -15.78 -3.09 7.50
N ALA A 92 -15.33 -2.77 6.28
CA ALA A 92 -13.94 -2.47 5.96
C ALA A 92 -13.59 -0.97 6.06
N ASN A 93 -14.52 -0.11 6.48
CA ASN A 93 -14.31 1.35 6.50
C ASN A 93 -13.04 1.77 7.24
N ASP A 94 -12.76 1.20 8.42
CA ASP A 94 -11.56 1.52 9.21
C ASP A 94 -10.26 1.10 8.49
N LEU A 95 -10.31 -0.01 7.75
CA LEU A 95 -9.18 -0.48 6.93
C LEU A 95 -8.98 0.44 5.72
N VAL A 96 -10.06 0.84 5.06
CA VAL A 96 -10.04 1.73 3.89
C VAL A 96 -9.53 3.12 4.27
N GLN A 97 -10.01 3.68 5.40
CA GLN A 97 -9.54 4.97 5.90
C GLN A 97 -8.06 4.91 6.29
N TRP A 98 -7.65 3.86 7.00
CA TRP A 98 -6.23 3.65 7.32
C TRP A 98 -5.37 3.61 6.06
N PHE A 99 -5.84 2.96 4.99
CA PHE A 99 -5.08 2.88 3.75
C PHE A 99 -4.96 4.24 3.07
N GLU A 100 -6.05 5.02 3.03
CA GLU A 100 -6.06 6.40 2.53
C GLU A 100 -5.03 7.27 3.27
N ASP A 101 -5.06 7.25 4.61
CA ASP A 101 -4.20 8.10 5.43
C ASP A 101 -2.70 7.81 5.29
N ASN A 102 -2.33 6.61 4.82
CA ASN A 102 -0.95 6.13 4.82
C ASN A 102 -0.36 5.92 3.41
N TYR A 103 -1.19 5.68 2.39
CA TYR A 103 -0.71 5.22 1.07
C TYR A 103 -1.31 5.95 -0.14
N VAL A 104 -2.24 6.89 0.07
CA VAL A 104 -2.90 7.68 -0.99
C VAL A 104 -2.52 9.15 -0.85
#